data_AF-A0A918FUY1-F1
#
_entry.id   AF-A0A918FUY1-F1
#
_cell.length_a   1.000
_cell.length_b   1.000
_cell.length_c   1.000
_cell.angle_alpha   90.00
_cell.angle_beta   90.00
_cell.angle_gamma   90.00
#
_symmetry.space_group_name_H-M   'P 1'
#
loop_
_entity.id
_entity.type
_entity.pdbx_description
1 polymer ?
#
loop_
_entity_poly.entity_id
_entity_poly.type
_entity_poly.pdbx_seq_one_letter_code
_entity_poly.pdbx_strand_id
1 'polypeptide(L)'
;MDRRLATKAKTLSTHTVQSLHSYLNRAVKRAMAWDKTKRNVGELCSVSKGESGGGPLTFAQADAVLRGAVGTSMDACIVLALLTGARTEELRALTWDHVFLKGKPDADPPQPPHIAVWCSVRKTRDTKTRKSRRTLATAGALRRGSVAAIRRSGLGSAGR
;
A
#
# COMPACT_ATOMS: atom_id res chain seq x y z
N MET A 1 -21.28 -12.31 21.86
CA MET A 1 -20.53 -11.60 20.79
C MET A 1 -19.92 -12.59 19.81
N ASP A 2 -19.39 -13.72 20.29
CA ASP A 2 -18.88 -14.83 19.44
C ASP A 2 -19.82 -15.30 18.33
N ARG A 3 -21.07 -15.67 18.66
CA ARG A 3 -22.03 -16.17 17.66
C ARG A 3 -22.18 -15.20 16.47
N ARG A 4 -22.19 -13.88 16.73
CA ARG A 4 -22.30 -12.86 15.67
C ARG A 4 -21.02 -12.76 14.84
N LEU A 5 -19.84 -12.85 15.46
CA LEU A 5 -18.56 -12.86 14.73
C LEU A 5 -18.42 -14.12 13.88
N ALA A 6 -18.83 -15.28 14.39
CA ALA A 6 -18.85 -16.54 13.65
C ALA A 6 -19.78 -16.49 12.43
N THR A 7 -20.96 -15.87 12.55
CA THR A 7 -21.85 -15.65 11.39
C THR A 7 -21.19 -14.75 10.35
N LYS A 8 -20.52 -13.66 10.78
CA LYS A 8 -19.85 -12.73 9.87
C LYS A 8 -18.58 -13.32 9.22
N ALA A 9 -17.91 -14.25 9.88
CA ALA A 9 -16.74 -14.93 9.34
C ALA A 9 -17.06 -15.78 8.10
N LYS A 10 -18.32 -16.18 7.90
CA LYS A 10 -18.77 -16.91 6.70
C LYS A 10 -18.76 -16.09 5.42
N THR A 11 -18.66 -14.76 5.51
CA THR A 11 -18.77 -13.85 4.35
C THR A 11 -17.68 -12.78 4.34
N LEU A 12 -16.82 -12.74 5.35
CA LEU A 12 -15.81 -11.70 5.52
C LEU A 12 -14.44 -12.32 5.67
N SER A 13 -13.42 -11.60 5.20
CA SER A 13 -12.03 -11.99 5.40
C SER A 13 -11.65 -11.99 6.87
N THR A 14 -10.66 -12.84 7.22
CA THR A 14 -10.14 -12.95 8.58
C THR A 14 -9.75 -11.59 9.18
N HIS A 15 -9.06 -10.74 8.42
CA HIS A 15 -8.64 -9.41 8.89
C HIS A 15 -9.84 -8.50 9.23
N THR A 16 -10.94 -8.61 8.49
CA THR A 16 -12.14 -7.82 8.74
C THR A 16 -12.82 -8.25 10.03
N VAL A 17 -12.94 -9.57 10.27
CA VAL A 17 -13.49 -10.12 11.52
C VAL A 17 -12.63 -9.71 12.72
N GLN A 18 -11.30 -9.76 12.60
CA GLN A 18 -10.37 -9.28 13.63
C GLN A 18 -10.53 -7.79 13.93
N SER A 19 -10.69 -6.97 12.88
CA SER A 19 -10.89 -5.53 13.02
C SER A 19 -12.22 -5.22 13.74
N LEU A 20 -13.30 -5.91 13.35
CA LEU A 20 -14.61 -5.78 14.00
C LEU A 20 -14.55 -6.14 15.49
N HIS A 21 -13.92 -7.28 15.82
CA HIS A 21 -13.69 -7.67 17.21
C HIS A 21 -12.91 -6.60 17.98
N SER A 22 -11.82 -6.09 17.38
CA SER A 22 -10.98 -5.04 17.98
C SER A 22 -11.73 -3.74 18.23
N TYR A 23 -12.60 -3.30 17.31
CA TYR A 23 -13.40 -2.09 17.49
C TYR A 23 -14.44 -2.25 18.58
N LEU A 24 -15.16 -3.37 18.59
CA LEU A 24 -16.15 -3.67 19.63
C LEU A 24 -15.49 -3.77 21.01
N ASN A 25 -14.36 -4.46 21.11
CA ASN A 25 -13.59 -4.57 22.35
C ASN A 25 -13.17 -3.18 22.87
N ARG A 26 -12.62 -2.32 22.01
CA ARG A 26 -12.23 -0.95 22.38
C ARG A 26 -13.42 -0.08 22.79
N ALA A 27 -14.56 -0.22 22.11
CA ALA A 27 -15.77 0.52 22.45
C ALA A 27 -16.28 0.16 23.86
N VAL A 28 -16.32 -1.15 24.18
CA VAL A 28 -16.72 -1.61 25.52
C VAL A 28 -15.71 -1.18 26.59
N LYS A 29 -14.40 -1.26 26.33
CA LYS A 29 -13.38 -0.73 27.27
C LYS A 29 -13.57 0.75 27.56
N ARG A 30 -13.91 1.55 26.55
CA ARG A 30 -14.21 2.99 26.75
C ARG A 30 -15.49 3.19 27.55
N ALA A 31 -16.52 2.36 27.36
CA ALA A 31 -17.73 2.40 28.17
C ALA A 31 -17.46 2.01 29.64
N MET A 32 -16.59 1.03 29.89
CA MET A 32 -16.13 0.69 31.23
C MET A 32 -15.36 1.83 31.90
N ALA A 33 -14.49 2.52 31.16
CA ALA A 33 -13.74 3.67 31.68
C ALA A 33 -14.66 4.85 32.08
N TRP A 34 -15.88 4.91 31.54
CA TRP A 34 -16.93 5.87 31.92
C TRP A 34 -17.96 5.26 32.88
N ASP A 35 -17.65 4.12 33.49
CA ASP A 35 -18.48 3.37 34.42
C ASP A 35 -19.89 3.01 33.90
N LYS A 36 -20.06 2.92 32.57
CA LYS A 36 -21.34 2.57 31.93
C LYS A 36 -21.60 1.06 31.91
N THR A 37 -20.55 0.25 32.00
CA THR A 37 -20.62 -1.21 32.01
C THR A 37 -19.55 -1.78 32.92
N LYS A 38 -19.87 -2.84 33.66
CA LYS A 38 -18.94 -3.43 34.64
C LYS A 38 -18.02 -4.52 34.07
N ARG A 39 -18.34 -5.10 32.91
CA ARG A 39 -17.60 -6.22 32.32
C ARG A 39 -17.55 -6.15 30.80
N ASN A 40 -16.43 -6.58 30.23
CA ASN A 40 -16.25 -6.71 28.79
C ASN A 40 -16.35 -8.17 28.34
N VAL A 41 -17.46 -8.54 27.73
CA VAL A 41 -17.67 -9.89 27.18
C VAL A 41 -16.83 -10.13 25.93
N GLY A 42 -16.40 -9.07 25.24
CA GLY A 42 -15.58 -9.18 24.02
C GLY A 42 -14.17 -9.76 24.27
N GLU A 43 -13.66 -9.66 25.50
CA GLU A 43 -12.36 -10.26 25.86
C GLU A 43 -12.41 -11.79 25.94
N LEU A 44 -13.60 -12.36 26.17
CA LEU A 44 -13.81 -13.80 26.24
C LEU A 44 -14.04 -14.42 24.85
N CYS A 45 -14.20 -13.57 23.84
CA CYS A 45 -14.55 -14.00 22.50
C CYS A 45 -13.31 -14.46 21.71
N SER A 46 -13.39 -15.64 21.10
CA SER A 46 -12.36 -16.14 20.18
C SER A 46 -12.62 -15.62 18.77
N VAL A 47 -11.58 -15.12 18.09
CA VAL A 47 -11.73 -14.61 16.73
C VAL A 47 -11.77 -15.78 15.75
N SER A 48 -12.93 -15.98 15.13
CA SER A 48 -13.10 -16.98 14.06
C SER A 48 -12.26 -16.62 12.83
N LYS A 49 -11.67 -17.65 12.18
CA LYS A 49 -11.05 -17.47 10.85
C LYS A 49 -12.15 -17.15 9.84
N GLY A 50 -11.95 -16.08 9.09
CA GLY A 50 -12.81 -15.72 7.96
C GLY A 50 -12.32 -16.36 6.67
N GLU A 51 -12.91 -15.94 5.55
CA GLU A 51 -12.53 -16.47 4.23
C GLU A 51 -11.06 -16.15 3.88
N SER A 52 -10.46 -17.06 3.12
CA SER A 52 -9.15 -16.85 2.52
C SER A 52 -9.24 -15.70 1.53
N GLY A 53 -8.35 -14.71 1.66
CA GLY A 53 -8.23 -13.64 0.68
C GLY A 53 -7.70 -14.15 -0.67
N GLY A 54 -7.75 -13.28 -1.68
CA GLY A 54 -7.11 -13.53 -2.97
C GLY A 54 -5.58 -13.66 -2.86
N GLY A 55 -5.01 -14.53 -3.68
CA GLY A 55 -3.57 -14.78 -3.76
C GLY A 55 -2.82 -13.71 -4.56
N PRO A 56 -1.47 -13.79 -4.62
CA PRO A 56 -0.66 -12.92 -5.46
C PRO A 56 -1.02 -13.10 -6.95
N LEU A 57 -0.84 -12.04 -7.74
CA LEU A 57 -1.02 -12.09 -9.19
C LEU A 57 -0.06 -13.11 -9.81
N THR A 58 -0.57 -13.92 -10.73
CA THR A 58 0.30 -14.72 -11.60
C THR A 58 1.01 -13.83 -12.61
N PHE A 59 2.11 -14.31 -13.19
CA PHE A 59 2.86 -13.55 -14.20
C PHE A 59 1.97 -13.17 -15.40
N ALA A 60 1.12 -14.08 -15.88
CA ALA A 60 0.20 -13.81 -16.98
C ALA A 60 -0.84 -12.73 -16.63
N GLN A 61 -1.34 -12.73 -15.40
CA GLN A 61 -2.25 -11.68 -14.92
C GLN A 61 -1.53 -10.33 -14.81
N ALA A 62 -0.29 -10.32 -14.34
CA ALA A 62 0.52 -9.11 -14.27
C ALA A 62 0.81 -8.53 -15.68
N ASP A 63 1.14 -9.38 -16.66
CA ASP A 63 1.35 -8.95 -18.05
C ASP A 63 0.06 -8.38 -18.67
N ALA A 64 -1.09 -9.02 -18.42
CA ALA A 64 -2.38 -8.53 -18.88
C ALA A 64 -2.71 -7.14 -18.29
N VAL A 65 -2.45 -6.93 -17.01
CA VAL A 65 -2.62 -5.62 -16.34
C VAL A 65 -1.69 -4.58 -16.95
N LEU A 66 -0.42 -4.92 -17.20
CA LEU A 66 0.55 -4.02 -17.83
C LEU A 66 0.10 -3.59 -19.23
N ARG A 67 -0.36 -4.53 -20.06
CA ARG A 67 -0.88 -4.22 -21.41
C ARG A 67 -2.10 -3.32 -21.37
N GLY A 68 -3.05 -3.59 -20.47
CA GLY A 68 -4.25 -2.76 -20.31
C GLY A 68 -3.97 -1.37 -19.73
N ALA A 69 -2.86 -1.20 -19.02
CA ALA A 69 -2.47 0.08 -18.45
C ALA A 69 -1.81 1.04 -19.45
N VAL A 70 -1.27 0.53 -20.57
CA VAL A 70 -0.54 1.34 -21.55
C VAL A 70 -1.39 2.50 -22.05
N GLY A 71 -0.86 3.72 -21.92
CA GLY A 71 -1.54 4.94 -22.38
C GLY A 71 -2.59 5.50 -21.42
N THR A 72 -2.81 4.85 -20.27
CA THR A 72 -3.61 5.41 -19.18
C THR A 72 -2.75 6.33 -18.29
N SER A 73 -3.39 7.23 -17.53
CA SER A 73 -2.69 8.01 -16.50
C SER A 73 -2.12 7.14 -15.37
N MET A 74 -2.57 5.89 -15.24
CA MET A 74 -2.15 4.95 -14.20
C MET A 74 -0.95 4.08 -14.62
N ASP A 75 -0.54 4.13 -15.88
CA ASP A 75 0.54 3.30 -16.46
C ASP A 75 1.80 3.31 -15.59
N ALA A 76 2.31 4.51 -15.32
CA ALA A 76 3.49 4.72 -14.47
C ALA A 76 3.31 4.15 -13.05
N CYS A 77 2.15 4.39 -12.42
CA CYS A 77 1.84 3.91 -11.08
C CYS A 77 1.79 2.38 -11.02
N ILE A 78 1.21 1.74 -12.04
CA ILE A 78 1.07 0.27 -12.11
C ILE A 78 2.43 -0.39 -12.31
N VAL A 79 3.23 0.12 -13.24
CA VAL A 79 4.60 -0.36 -13.48
C VAL A 79 5.45 -0.24 -12.21
N LEU A 80 5.41 0.91 -11.55
CA LEU A 80 6.17 1.13 -10.32
C LEU A 80 5.69 0.25 -9.16
N ALA A 81 4.37 0.04 -9.01
CA ALA A 81 3.82 -0.84 -7.98
C ALA A 81 4.31 -2.28 -8.15
N LEU A 82 4.31 -2.80 -9.38
CA LEU A 82 4.76 -4.16 -9.67
C LEU A 82 6.28 -4.34 -9.49
N LEU A 83 7.08 -3.33 -9.85
CA LEU A 83 8.55 -3.42 -9.76
C LEU A 83 9.09 -3.16 -8.35
N THR A 84 8.46 -2.29 -7.59
CA THR A 84 9.00 -1.81 -6.30
C THR A 84 8.21 -2.29 -5.09
N GLY A 85 6.97 -2.75 -5.28
CA GLY A 85 6.05 -3.09 -4.18
C GLY A 85 5.69 -1.89 -3.30
N ALA A 86 5.87 -0.65 -3.78
CA ALA A 86 5.47 0.55 -3.07
C ALA A 86 3.93 0.65 -2.95
N ARG A 87 3.44 1.23 -1.85
CA ARG A 87 1.99 1.34 -1.64
C ARG A 87 1.40 2.36 -2.62
N THR A 88 0.13 2.16 -3.00
CA THR A 88 -0.57 3.10 -3.89
C THR A 88 -0.58 4.53 -3.35
N GLU A 89 -0.72 4.72 -2.04
CA GLU A 89 -0.68 6.04 -1.41
C GLU A 89 0.70 6.71 -1.46
N GLU A 90 1.77 5.92 -1.53
CA GLU A 90 3.16 6.38 -1.66
C GLU A 90 3.44 6.78 -3.11
N LEU A 91 3.04 5.92 -4.07
CA LEU A 91 3.23 6.15 -5.50
C LEU A 91 2.44 7.37 -6.01
N ARG A 92 1.22 7.60 -5.50
CA ARG A 92 0.42 8.78 -5.88
C ARG A 92 1.00 10.10 -5.36
N ALA A 93 1.80 10.06 -4.29
CA ALA A 93 2.47 11.24 -3.75
C ALA A 93 3.87 11.45 -4.34
N LEU A 94 4.33 10.53 -5.20
CA LEU A 94 5.65 10.57 -5.78
C LEU A 94 5.72 11.68 -6.83
N THR A 95 6.58 12.66 -6.60
CA THR A 95 6.93 13.69 -7.59
C THR A 95 8.21 13.28 -8.32
N TRP A 96 8.45 13.89 -9.49
CA TRP A 96 9.67 13.63 -10.27
C TRP A 96 10.96 13.92 -9.52
N ASP A 97 10.94 14.84 -8.55
CA ASP A 97 12.11 15.19 -7.72
C ASP A 97 12.64 13.99 -6.92
N HIS A 98 11.80 12.96 -6.75
CA HIS A 98 12.12 11.75 -6.02
C HIS A 98 12.31 10.52 -6.93
N VAL A 99 12.43 10.72 -8.25
CA VAL A 99 12.61 9.65 -9.25
C VAL A 99 13.95 9.81 -9.97
N PHE A 100 14.91 8.94 -9.62
CA PHE A 100 16.28 9.00 -10.14
C PHE A 100 16.51 7.89 -11.18
N LEU A 101 16.03 8.10 -12.41
CA LEU A 101 16.04 7.06 -13.46
C LEU A 101 17.44 6.70 -14.00
N LYS A 102 18.41 7.61 -13.91
CA LYS A 102 19.78 7.38 -14.40
C LYS A 102 20.74 6.91 -13.30
N GLY A 103 20.39 7.13 -12.03
CA GLY A 103 21.34 7.01 -10.93
C GLY A 103 22.52 7.98 -11.09
N LYS A 104 23.56 7.76 -10.28
CA LYS A 104 24.88 8.41 -10.37
C LYS A 104 25.95 7.31 -10.36
N PRO A 105 26.31 6.75 -11.53
CA PRO A 105 27.31 5.70 -11.62
C PRO A 105 28.71 6.18 -11.20
N ASP A 106 28.99 7.47 -11.40
CA ASP A 106 30.28 8.09 -11.08
C ASP A 106 30.38 8.59 -9.61
N ALA A 107 29.34 8.37 -8.80
CA ALA A 107 29.39 8.69 -7.37
C ALA A 107 30.17 7.60 -6.60
N ASP A 108 30.77 7.96 -5.46
CA ASP A 108 31.37 6.99 -4.53
C ASP A 108 30.59 6.99 -3.20
N PRO A 109 29.83 5.92 -2.88
CA PRO A 109 29.61 4.71 -3.68
C PRO A 109 28.64 4.93 -4.87
N PRO A 110 28.72 4.11 -5.94
CA PRO A 110 27.86 4.23 -7.10
C PRO A 110 26.38 4.12 -6.73
N GLN A 111 25.58 5.08 -7.18
CA GLN A 111 24.15 5.08 -6.89
C GLN A 111 23.38 4.55 -8.10
N PRO A 112 22.77 3.36 -8.03
CA PRO A 112 21.94 2.86 -9.11
C PRO A 112 20.66 3.71 -9.25
N PRO A 113 19.93 3.57 -10.38
CA PRO A 113 18.60 4.13 -10.52
C PRO A 113 17.71 3.75 -9.33
N HIS A 114 17.03 4.72 -8.75
CA HIS A 114 16.24 4.51 -7.55
C HIS A 114 15.08 5.49 -7.44
N ILE A 115 14.14 5.14 -6.57
CA ILE A 115 12.99 5.97 -6.23
C ILE A 115 12.99 6.20 -4.72
N ALA A 116 12.89 7.46 -4.33
CA ALA A 116 12.83 7.86 -2.93
C ALA A 116 11.36 7.91 -2.47
N VAL A 117 10.94 6.91 -1.69
CA VAL A 117 9.58 6.85 -1.15
C VAL A 117 9.54 7.53 0.21
N TRP A 118 9.43 8.87 0.21
CA TRP A 118 9.46 9.68 1.43
C TRP A 118 8.14 10.38 1.74
N CYS A 119 7.21 10.39 0.78
CA CYS A 119 5.91 11.06 0.88
C CYS A 119 4.76 10.08 0.65
N SER A 120 3.60 10.40 1.21
CA SER A 120 2.34 9.66 1.04
C SER A 120 1.19 10.64 0.93
N VAL A 121 0.09 10.32 0.23
CA VAL A 121 -1.10 11.19 0.11
C VAL A 121 -1.92 11.34 1.41
N ARG A 122 -1.33 11.03 2.57
CA ARG A 122 -1.95 11.19 3.88
C ARG A 122 -2.06 12.68 4.25
N LYS A 123 -2.95 13.01 5.20
CA LYS A 123 -3.15 14.39 5.69
C LYS A 123 -1.84 15.08 6.11
N THR A 124 -0.90 14.33 6.69
CA THR A 124 0.43 14.82 7.11
C THR A 124 1.51 14.71 6.04
N ARG A 125 1.17 14.21 4.84
CA ARG A 125 2.08 13.93 3.71
C ARG A 125 3.25 12.97 3.95
N ASP A 126 3.42 12.50 5.18
CA ASP A 126 4.45 11.55 5.56
C ASP A 126 4.00 10.10 5.38
N THR A 127 4.98 9.21 5.19
CA THR A 127 4.80 7.77 5.36
C THR A 127 4.33 7.42 6.78
N LYS A 128 3.74 6.23 6.94
CA LYS A 128 3.11 5.79 8.20
C LYS A 128 4.03 5.92 9.43
N THR A 129 5.34 5.79 9.26
CA THR A 129 6.35 6.00 10.30
C THR A 129 7.63 6.55 9.69
N ARG A 130 8.44 7.29 10.46
CA ARG A 130 9.76 7.78 10.00
C ARG A 130 10.67 6.66 9.47
N LYS A 131 10.60 5.47 10.07
CA LYS A 131 11.35 4.27 9.63
C LYS A 131 10.83 3.66 8.32
N SER A 132 9.66 4.08 7.83
CA SER A 132 9.07 3.63 6.56
C SER A 132 9.56 4.43 5.35
N ARG A 133 10.25 5.57 5.56
CA ARG A 133 10.92 6.31 4.48
C ARG A 133 12.10 5.51 3.99
N ARG A 134 12.08 5.15 2.70
CA ARG A 134 13.12 4.28 2.12
C ARG A 134 13.37 4.62 0.66
N THR A 135 14.60 4.35 0.25
CA THR A 135 15.00 4.41 -1.15
C THR A 135 14.90 3.01 -1.73
N LEU A 136 14.09 2.85 -2.77
CA LEU A 136 13.90 1.58 -3.46
C LEU A 136 14.77 1.59 -4.70
N ALA A 137 15.75 0.70 -4.74
CA ALA A 137 16.52 0.47 -5.96
C ALA A 137 15.57 -0.05 -7.04
N THR A 138 15.52 0.64 -8.17
CA THR A 138 14.89 0.08 -9.35
C THR A 138 15.93 -0.81 -10.03
N ALA A 139 15.63 -2.10 -10.20
CA ALA A 139 16.50 -2.97 -10.98
C ALA A 139 16.79 -2.31 -12.34
N GLY A 140 18.02 -2.44 -12.85
CA GLY A 140 18.44 -1.89 -14.15
C GLY A 140 17.59 -2.32 -15.36
N ALA A 141 16.60 -3.18 -15.12
CA ALA A 141 15.54 -3.60 -16.02
C ALA A 141 14.37 -2.61 -16.12
N LEU A 142 14.53 -1.32 -15.82
CA LEU A 142 13.62 -0.30 -16.34
C LEU A 142 13.86 -0.22 -17.86
N ARG A 143 13.36 -1.24 -18.58
CA ARG A 143 13.43 -1.35 -20.04
C ARG A 143 12.95 -0.02 -20.62
N ARG A 144 13.59 0.43 -21.70
CA ARG A 144 13.31 1.70 -22.41
C ARG A 144 11.80 2.01 -22.59
N GLY A 145 10.93 1.00 -22.66
CA GLY A 145 9.47 1.13 -22.70
C GLY A 145 8.81 1.64 -21.41
N SER A 146 9.31 1.29 -20.22
CA SER A 146 8.81 1.75 -18.92
C SER A 146 9.18 3.21 -18.65
N VAL A 147 10.40 3.63 -19.02
CA VAL A 147 10.78 5.06 -19.01
C VAL A 147 9.88 5.85 -19.96
N ALA A 148 9.55 5.30 -21.12
CA ALA A 148 8.64 5.94 -22.07
C ALA A 148 7.19 6.01 -21.54
N ALA A 149 6.71 5.00 -20.81
CA ALA A 149 5.41 5.03 -20.12
C ALA A 149 5.36 6.13 -19.05
N ILE A 150 6.37 6.19 -18.18
CA ILE A 150 6.50 7.23 -17.16
C ILE A 150 6.60 8.63 -17.81
N ARG A 151 7.36 8.77 -18.91
CA ARG A 151 7.52 10.03 -19.65
C ARG A 151 6.26 10.45 -20.43
N ARG A 152 5.45 9.51 -20.94
CA ARG A 152 4.18 9.77 -21.65
C ARG A 152 3.04 10.18 -20.71
N SER A 153 3.05 9.69 -19.47
CA SER A 153 1.97 9.94 -18.50
C SER A 153 1.85 11.40 -18.01
N GLY A 154 2.72 12.30 -18.47
CA GLY A 154 2.54 13.74 -18.22
C GLY A 154 2.63 14.15 -16.76
N LEU A 155 3.24 13.34 -15.88
CA LEU A 155 3.55 13.69 -14.48
C LEU A 155 4.43 14.95 -14.33
N GLY A 156 4.78 15.63 -15.43
CA GLY A 156 5.67 16.78 -15.53
C GLY A 156 5.05 18.01 -16.20
N SER A 157 3.73 18.25 -16.09
CA SER A 157 3.29 19.65 -16.14
C SER A 157 3.62 20.26 -14.78
N ALA A 158 4.77 20.92 -14.72
CA ALA A 158 5.11 21.85 -13.66
C ALA A 158 3.88 22.69 -13.28
N GLY A 159 3.73 22.92 -11.98
CA GLY A 159 2.68 23.77 -11.45
C GLY A 159 2.54 25.09 -12.23
N ARG A 160 1.30 25.47 -12.47
CA ARG A 160 0.89 26.85 -12.22
C ARG A 160 0.15 26.87 -10.90
#